data_AF-A0A0W0ZWB7-F1
#
_entry.id   AF-A0A0W0ZWB7-F1
#
_cell.length_a   1.000
_cell.length_b   1.000
_cell.length_c   1.000
_cell.angle_alpha   90.00
_cell.angle_beta   90.00
_cell.angle_gamma   90.00
#
_symmetry.space_group_name_H-M   'P 1'
#
loop_
_entity.id
_entity.type
_entity.pdbx_description
1 polymer ?
#
loop_
_entity_poly.entity_id
_entity_poly.type
_entity_poly.pdbx_seq_one_letter_code
_entity_poly.pdbx_strand_id
1 'polypeptide(L)'
;MEHEQQLGEKFIPAFENPPLPRTSSEFITVLAHYHRAEIGRMAGWRDRIDRTSNWAITAVAAMLSLSLSTSSAHHGVLLFAMLLVLLLLLIESRRYRFFDVYRGRVRLIERFYFAPMFMAAKVTDEHWAQILGQDLREPRFLMSFSAAISRRLRRNYVWMFLILLMAWILKISSHKLISGVPQGMEMSWDKIVGNAALGPVPGWAVLICVVLFFIWIAYACLHSPKYTGELSHGNVHV
;
A
#
# COMPACT_ATOMS: atom_id res chain seq x y z
N MET A 1 32.46 1.47 -52.26
CA MET A 1 32.10 1.25 -50.84
C MET A 1 32.62 2.42 -49.97
N GLU A 2 32.50 3.65 -50.48
CA GLU A 2 33.04 4.87 -49.85
C GLU A 2 32.00 5.59 -48.96
N HIS A 3 30.77 5.07 -48.91
CA HIS A 3 29.67 5.64 -48.12
C HIS A 3 29.65 5.21 -46.65
N GLU A 4 30.41 4.15 -46.27
CA GLU A 4 30.48 3.70 -44.87
C GLU A 4 31.54 4.43 -44.04
N GLN A 5 32.45 5.19 -44.67
CA GLN A 5 33.55 5.87 -43.98
C GLN A 5 33.20 7.28 -43.46
N GLN A 6 32.01 7.80 -43.77
CA GLN A 6 31.52 9.10 -43.28
C GLN A 6 30.62 9.01 -42.04
N LEU A 7 30.34 7.81 -41.52
CA LEU A 7 29.56 7.63 -40.28
C LEU A 7 30.43 7.50 -39.02
N GLY A 8 31.75 7.54 -39.17
CA GLY A 8 32.69 7.65 -38.06
C GLY A 8 32.85 9.09 -37.61
N GLU A 9 32.63 9.34 -36.32
CA GLU A 9 32.99 10.58 -35.61
C GLU A 9 32.17 11.85 -35.92
N LYS A 10 30.84 11.79 -35.80
CA LYS A 10 30.17 12.92 -35.14
C LYS A 10 30.49 12.83 -33.65
N PHE A 11 31.60 13.45 -33.26
CA PHE A 11 31.92 13.75 -31.87
C PHE A 11 30.69 14.45 -31.27
N ILE A 12 29.88 13.72 -30.50
CA ILE A 12 28.88 14.37 -29.65
C ILE A 12 29.74 15.20 -28.69
N PRO A 13 29.61 16.54 -28.66
CA PRO A 13 30.38 17.34 -27.72
C PRO A 13 30.18 16.71 -26.34
N ALA A 14 31.30 16.43 -25.65
CA ALA A 14 31.28 15.83 -24.32
C ALA A 14 30.23 16.59 -23.50
N PHE A 15 29.21 15.88 -23.03
CA PHE A 15 28.11 16.49 -22.28
C PHE A 15 28.70 17.21 -21.06
N GLU A 16 28.87 18.53 -21.15
CA GLU A 16 29.27 19.35 -20.01
C GLU A 16 28.10 19.36 -19.03
N ASN A 17 28.38 19.02 -17.78
CA ASN A 17 27.34 19.07 -16.75
C ASN A 17 26.79 20.50 -16.68
N PRO A 18 25.46 20.67 -16.61
CA PRO A 18 24.89 21.99 -16.43
C PRO A 18 25.45 22.64 -15.16
N PRO A 19 25.72 23.95 -15.18
CA PRO A 19 26.32 24.63 -14.03
C PRO A 19 25.38 24.56 -12.83
N LEU A 20 25.96 24.37 -11.64
CA LEU A 20 25.22 24.48 -10.38
C LEU A 20 24.86 25.95 -10.11
N PRO A 21 23.77 26.22 -9.35
CA PRO A 21 23.40 27.58 -8.94
C PRO A 21 24.56 28.30 -8.24
N ARG A 22 24.86 29.51 -8.67
CA ARG A 22 25.93 30.36 -8.10
C ARG A 22 25.38 31.53 -7.30
N THR A 23 24.16 31.96 -7.57
CA THR A 23 23.50 33.06 -6.85
C THR A 23 22.35 32.56 -5.97
N SER A 24 22.01 33.32 -4.93
CA SER A 24 20.86 33.01 -4.06
C SER A 24 19.55 32.97 -4.85
N SER A 25 19.39 33.83 -5.87
CA SER A 25 18.20 33.86 -6.73
C SER A 25 18.06 32.57 -7.57
N GLU A 26 19.17 32.11 -8.17
CA GLU A 26 19.20 30.83 -8.89
C GLU A 26 18.89 29.66 -7.96
N PHE A 27 19.48 29.64 -6.76
CA PHE A 27 19.24 28.58 -5.78
C PHE A 27 17.77 28.53 -5.35
N ILE A 28 17.18 29.68 -4.99
CA ILE A 28 15.76 29.78 -4.61
C ILE A 28 14.87 29.30 -5.75
N THR A 29 15.18 29.70 -6.98
CA THR A 29 14.42 29.31 -8.18
C THR A 29 14.47 27.79 -8.39
N VAL A 30 15.68 27.20 -8.39
CA VAL A 30 15.85 25.75 -8.55
C VAL A 30 15.15 24.97 -7.43
N LEU A 31 15.29 25.41 -6.18
CA LEU A 31 14.65 24.76 -5.03
C LEU A 31 13.12 24.85 -5.10
N ALA A 32 12.57 26.00 -5.51
CA ALA A 32 11.12 26.17 -5.67
C ALA A 32 10.55 25.26 -6.77
N HIS A 33 11.23 25.17 -7.93
CA HIS A 33 10.83 24.26 -9.01
C HIS A 33 10.98 22.79 -8.62
N TYR A 34 12.05 22.43 -7.93
CA TYR A 34 12.26 21.08 -7.42
C TYR A 34 11.17 20.69 -6.41
N HIS A 35 10.86 21.55 -5.44
CA HIS A 35 9.81 21.32 -4.45
C HIS A 35 8.44 21.15 -5.11
N ARG A 36 8.09 22.00 -6.09
CA ARG A 36 6.84 21.86 -6.87
C ARG A 36 6.78 20.52 -7.59
N ALA A 37 7.87 20.09 -8.22
CA ALA A 37 7.95 18.79 -8.88
C ALA A 37 7.80 17.62 -7.89
N GLU A 38 8.42 17.71 -6.70
CA GLU A 38 8.28 16.70 -5.65
C GLU A 38 6.84 16.60 -5.12
N ILE A 39 6.15 17.73 -4.91
CA ILE A 39 4.72 17.72 -4.57
C ILE A 39 3.91 17.03 -5.67
N GLY A 40 4.19 17.32 -6.94
CA GLY A 40 3.54 16.66 -8.08
C GLY A 40 3.75 15.15 -8.09
N ARG A 41 4.99 14.69 -7.85
CA ARG A 41 5.31 13.25 -7.73
C ARG A 41 4.58 12.60 -6.56
N MET A 42 4.60 13.23 -5.39
CA MET A 42 3.92 12.76 -4.18
C MET A 42 2.41 12.64 -4.43
N ALA A 43 1.78 13.67 -5.02
CA ALA A 43 0.35 13.67 -5.34
C ALA A 43 -0.01 12.55 -6.34
N GLY A 44 0.80 12.36 -7.39
CA GLY A 44 0.60 11.28 -8.36
C GLY A 44 0.73 9.88 -7.74
N TRP A 45 1.65 9.69 -6.80
CA TRP A 45 1.75 8.43 -6.05
C TRP A 45 0.61 8.21 -5.08
N ARG A 46 0.12 9.26 -4.42
CA ARG A 46 -1.07 9.20 -3.57
C ARG A 46 -2.29 8.73 -4.36
N ASP A 47 -2.55 9.35 -5.51
CA ASP A 47 -3.66 8.99 -6.38
C ASP A 47 -3.60 7.52 -6.85
N ARG A 48 -2.41 7.02 -7.22
CA ARG A 48 -2.22 5.60 -7.57
C ARG A 48 -2.53 4.63 -6.43
N ILE A 49 -2.30 5.04 -5.18
CA ILE A 49 -2.59 4.24 -3.99
C ILE A 49 -4.10 4.28 -3.69
N ASP A 50 -4.72 5.46 -3.78
CA ASP A 50 -6.15 5.65 -3.55
C ASP A 50 -6.98 4.85 -4.56
N ARG A 51 -6.57 4.84 -5.83
CA ARG A 51 -7.20 4.00 -6.87
C ARG A 51 -7.13 2.50 -6.54
N THR A 52 -6.03 1.99 -5.99
CA THR A 52 -5.92 0.57 -5.63
C THR A 52 -6.90 0.20 -4.51
N SER A 53 -7.04 1.04 -3.49
CA SER A 53 -8.03 0.85 -2.42
C SER A 53 -9.46 0.91 -2.98
N ASN A 54 -9.76 1.83 -3.91
CA ASN A 54 -11.06 1.91 -4.56
C ASN A 54 -11.38 0.62 -5.35
N TRP A 55 -10.42 0.10 -6.11
CA TRP A 55 -10.59 -1.19 -6.81
C TRP A 55 -10.83 -2.35 -5.84
N ALA A 56 -10.20 -2.33 -4.66
CA ALA A 56 -10.44 -3.36 -3.63
C ALA A 56 -11.87 -3.29 -3.08
N ILE A 57 -12.39 -2.09 -2.79
CA ILE A 57 -13.79 -1.88 -2.37
C ILE A 57 -14.75 -2.41 -3.45
N THR A 58 -14.54 -2.03 -4.71
CA THR A 58 -15.38 -2.46 -5.83
C THR A 58 -15.37 -3.98 -5.99
N ALA A 59 -14.19 -4.61 -5.89
CA ALA A 59 -14.06 -6.07 -5.97
C ALA A 59 -14.80 -6.77 -4.82
N VAL A 60 -14.69 -6.25 -3.59
CA VAL A 60 -15.43 -6.76 -2.42
C VAL A 60 -16.93 -6.66 -2.67
N ALA A 61 -17.43 -5.50 -3.08
CA ALA A 61 -18.86 -5.27 -3.34
C ALA A 61 -19.39 -6.20 -4.43
N ALA A 62 -18.65 -6.35 -5.54
CA ALA A 62 -19.04 -7.24 -6.64
C ALA A 62 -19.10 -8.70 -6.20
N MET A 63 -18.09 -9.19 -5.46
CA MET A 63 -18.04 -10.58 -4.99
C MET A 63 -19.09 -10.86 -3.92
N LEU A 64 -19.37 -9.92 -3.02
CA LEU A 64 -20.46 -10.02 -2.06
C LEU A 64 -21.80 -10.11 -2.77
N SER A 65 -22.05 -9.21 -3.74
CA SER A 65 -23.28 -9.23 -4.55
C SER A 65 -23.45 -10.57 -5.27
N LEU A 66 -22.41 -11.07 -5.91
CA LEU A 66 -22.44 -12.36 -6.61
C LEU A 66 -22.68 -13.53 -5.65
N SER A 67 -22.02 -13.52 -4.49
CA SER A 67 -22.14 -14.61 -3.51
C SER A 67 -23.49 -14.62 -2.79
N LEU A 68 -24.13 -13.46 -2.60
CA LEU A 68 -25.36 -13.32 -1.83
C LEU A 68 -26.62 -13.32 -2.70
N SER A 69 -26.52 -12.96 -3.99
CA SER A 69 -27.67 -12.94 -4.90
C SER A 69 -28.24 -14.33 -5.21
N THR A 70 -27.41 -15.36 -5.14
CA THR A 70 -27.78 -16.73 -5.52
C THR A 70 -27.48 -17.69 -4.38
N SER A 71 -28.50 -18.44 -3.93
CA SER A 71 -28.33 -19.44 -2.86
C SER A 71 -27.35 -20.55 -3.26
N SER A 72 -27.32 -20.94 -4.53
CA SER A 72 -26.40 -21.95 -5.09
C SER A 72 -24.97 -21.45 -5.34
N ALA A 73 -24.68 -20.16 -5.15
CA ALA A 73 -23.33 -19.64 -5.32
C ALA A 73 -22.35 -20.30 -4.34
N HIS A 74 -21.25 -20.82 -4.85
CA HIS A 74 -20.24 -21.51 -4.05
C HIS A 74 -19.55 -20.54 -3.07
N HIS A 75 -19.41 -20.93 -1.79
CA HIS A 75 -18.76 -20.08 -0.78
C HIS A 75 -17.30 -19.73 -1.11
N GLY A 76 -16.67 -20.51 -2.00
CA GLY A 76 -15.35 -20.24 -2.56
C GLY A 76 -15.21 -18.90 -3.26
N VAL A 77 -16.31 -18.28 -3.72
CA VAL A 77 -16.30 -16.91 -4.28
C VAL A 77 -15.80 -15.89 -3.25
N LEU A 78 -16.21 -16.03 -1.99
CA LEU A 78 -15.78 -15.13 -0.91
C LEU A 78 -14.32 -15.36 -0.50
N LEU A 79 -13.86 -16.63 -0.55
CA LEU A 79 -12.45 -16.94 -0.34
C LEU A 79 -11.57 -16.38 -1.47
N PHE A 80 -12.04 -16.48 -2.71
CA PHE A 80 -11.40 -15.84 -3.85
C PHE A 80 -11.36 -14.30 -3.70
N ALA A 81 -12.43 -13.70 -3.21
CA ALA A 81 -12.46 -12.27 -2.91
C ALA A 81 -11.40 -11.88 -1.86
N MET A 82 -11.21 -12.67 -0.80
CA MET A 82 -10.15 -12.44 0.18
C MET A 82 -8.76 -12.48 -0.47
N LEU A 83 -8.52 -13.42 -1.41
CA LEU A 83 -7.26 -13.49 -2.16
C LEU A 83 -7.04 -12.26 -3.05
N LEU A 84 -8.08 -11.78 -3.73
CA LEU A 84 -7.98 -10.54 -4.53
C LEU A 84 -7.67 -9.32 -3.65
N VAL A 85 -8.34 -9.20 -2.49
CA VAL A 85 -8.09 -8.12 -1.53
C VAL A 85 -6.66 -8.20 -0.99
N LEU A 86 -6.15 -9.40 -0.70
CA LEU A 86 -4.76 -9.61 -0.31
C LEU A 86 -3.79 -9.18 -1.42
N LEU A 87 -4.05 -9.56 -2.68
CA LEU A 87 -3.23 -9.15 -3.82
C LEU A 87 -3.17 -7.62 -3.95
N LEU A 88 -4.33 -6.95 -3.86
CA LEU A 88 -4.41 -5.49 -3.93
C LEU A 88 -3.69 -4.82 -2.76
N LEU A 89 -3.80 -5.35 -1.54
CA LEU A 89 -3.03 -4.90 -0.39
C LEU A 89 -1.52 -4.98 -0.64
N LEU A 90 -1.02 -6.09 -1.22
CA LEU A 90 0.41 -6.26 -1.51
C LEU A 90 0.90 -5.28 -2.59
N ILE A 91 0.12 -5.09 -3.65
CA ILE A 91 0.41 -4.11 -4.71
C ILE A 91 0.45 -2.70 -4.11
N GLU A 92 -0.55 -2.36 -3.33
CA GLU A 92 -0.67 -1.05 -2.71
C GLU A 92 0.45 -0.78 -1.69
N SER A 93 0.81 -1.78 -0.88
CA SER A 93 1.91 -1.69 0.08
C SER A 93 3.26 -1.46 -0.61
N ARG A 94 3.48 -2.07 -1.78
CA ARG A 94 4.66 -1.79 -2.61
C ARG A 94 4.65 -0.33 -3.08
N ARG A 95 3.52 0.16 -3.60
CA ARG A 95 3.35 1.56 -4.03
C ARG A 95 3.49 2.55 -2.89
N TYR A 96 3.02 2.20 -1.69
CA TYR A 96 3.10 3.03 -0.49
C TYR A 96 4.55 3.34 -0.10
N ARG A 97 5.49 2.40 -0.31
CA ARG A 97 6.93 2.65 -0.06
C ARG A 97 7.49 3.74 -0.97
N PHE A 98 7.03 3.83 -2.22
CA PHE A 98 7.41 4.93 -3.12
C PHE A 98 6.82 6.26 -2.64
N PHE A 99 5.53 6.25 -2.29
CA PHE A 99 4.89 7.44 -1.71
C PHE A 99 5.62 7.95 -0.46
N ASP A 100 6.06 7.05 0.42
CA ASP A 100 6.79 7.39 1.65
C ASP A 100 8.09 8.16 1.36
N VAL A 101 8.84 7.76 0.33
CA VAL A 101 10.07 8.46 -0.12
C VAL A 101 9.76 9.90 -0.56
N TYR A 102 8.80 10.09 -1.47
CA TYR A 102 8.45 11.43 -1.97
C TYR A 102 7.87 12.31 -0.87
N ARG A 103 7.02 11.74 -0.01
CA ARG A 103 6.51 12.44 1.18
C ARG A 103 7.64 12.88 2.10
N GLY A 104 8.62 12.01 2.35
CA GLY A 104 9.78 12.31 3.19
C GLY A 104 10.59 13.50 2.67
N ARG A 105 10.88 13.53 1.36
CA ARG A 105 11.58 14.65 0.70
C ARG A 105 10.83 15.97 0.82
N VAL A 106 9.53 15.96 0.52
CA VAL A 106 8.68 17.16 0.65
C VAL A 106 8.68 17.65 2.09
N ARG A 107 8.45 16.77 3.06
CA ARG A 107 8.47 17.11 4.49
C ARG A 107 9.81 17.67 4.96
N LEU A 108 10.92 17.17 4.44
CA LEU A 108 12.25 17.65 4.77
C LEU A 108 12.42 19.12 4.34
N ILE A 109 12.03 19.46 3.11
CA ILE A 109 12.08 20.84 2.59
C ILE A 109 11.08 21.75 3.32
N GLU A 110 9.85 21.28 3.53
CA GLU A 110 8.83 22.02 4.29
C GLU A 110 9.32 22.37 5.70
N ARG A 111 9.91 21.40 6.41
CA ARG A 111 10.34 21.57 7.80
C ARG A 111 11.56 22.47 7.94
N PHE A 112 12.55 22.33 7.07
CA PHE A 112 13.85 22.99 7.27
C PHE A 112 14.09 24.22 6.40
N TYR A 113 13.36 24.36 5.30
CA TYR A 113 13.47 25.54 4.44
C TYR A 113 12.25 26.46 4.57
N PHE A 114 11.04 25.92 4.44
CA PHE A 114 9.84 26.75 4.47
C PHE A 114 9.39 27.15 5.87
N ALA A 115 9.41 26.25 6.86
CA ALA A 115 8.93 26.57 8.20
C ALA A 115 9.72 27.71 8.89
N PRO A 116 11.07 27.77 8.84
CA PRO A 116 11.81 28.90 9.41
C PRO A 116 11.44 30.24 8.77
N MET A 117 11.14 30.24 7.47
CA MET A 117 10.70 31.42 6.72
C MET A 117 9.42 32.03 7.32
N PHE A 118 8.51 31.19 7.81
CA PHE A 118 7.25 31.63 8.44
C PHE A 118 7.36 31.88 9.94
N MET A 119 8.33 31.25 10.63
CA MET A 119 8.51 31.41 12.07
C MET A 119 9.45 32.57 12.44
N ALA A 120 10.06 33.26 11.47
CA ALA A 120 11.15 34.22 11.68
C ALA A 120 12.30 33.65 12.54
N ALA A 121 12.42 32.32 12.59
CA ALA A 121 13.44 31.61 13.32
C ALA A 121 14.70 31.49 12.44
N LYS A 122 15.88 31.43 13.07
CA LYS A 122 17.10 31.06 12.33
C LYS A 122 16.88 29.70 11.67
N VAL A 123 17.23 29.60 10.39
CA VAL A 123 17.32 28.31 9.69
C VAL A 123 18.20 27.41 10.55
N THR A 124 17.63 26.29 11.00
CA THR A 124 18.36 25.32 11.80
C THR A 124 19.48 24.78 10.91
N ASP A 125 20.73 24.81 11.39
CA ASP A 125 21.91 24.24 10.72
C ASP A 125 21.91 22.71 10.82
N GLU A 126 20.74 22.13 10.58
CA GLU A 126 20.59 20.69 10.45
C GLU A 126 21.10 20.31 9.07
N HIS A 127 21.81 19.19 8.97
CA HIS A 127 22.42 18.69 7.74
C HIS A 127 21.37 18.21 6.70
N TRP A 128 20.16 18.78 6.70
CA TRP A 128 19.01 18.39 5.89
C TRP A 128 19.31 18.45 4.39
N ALA A 129 20.07 19.45 3.94
CA ALA A 129 20.47 19.55 2.53
C ALA A 129 21.40 18.41 2.13
N GLN A 130 22.29 17.97 3.02
CA GLN A 130 23.15 16.81 2.79
C GLN A 130 22.34 15.51 2.80
N ILE A 131 21.38 15.37 3.73
CA ILE A 131 20.46 14.22 3.77
C ILE A 131 19.67 14.13 2.46
N LEU A 132 19.12 15.26 1.97
CA LEU A 132 18.40 15.32 0.71
C LEU A 132 19.32 14.98 -0.48
N GLY A 133 20.53 15.53 -0.51
CA GLY A 133 21.51 15.25 -1.55
C GLY A 133 21.93 13.78 -1.59
N GLN A 134 22.13 13.16 -0.43
CA GLN A 134 22.42 11.73 -0.31
C GLN A 134 21.24 10.88 -0.77
N ASP A 135 20.02 11.19 -0.36
CA ASP A 135 18.82 10.44 -0.79
C ASP A 135 18.51 10.62 -2.29
N LEU A 136 18.88 11.76 -2.88
CA LEU A 136 18.80 11.97 -4.34
C LEU A 136 19.87 11.19 -5.10
N ARG A 137 21.07 11.09 -4.54
CA ARG A 137 22.18 10.33 -5.13
C ARG A 137 21.97 8.82 -5.02
N GLU A 138 21.50 8.36 -3.85
CA GLU A 138 21.27 6.96 -3.53
C GLU A 138 19.87 6.78 -2.92
N PRO A 139 18.82 6.70 -3.75
CA PRO A 139 17.45 6.57 -3.26
C PRO A 139 17.27 5.24 -2.51
N ARG A 140 16.89 5.32 -1.23
CA ARG A 140 16.68 4.14 -0.37
C ARG A 140 15.26 4.11 0.18
N PHE A 141 14.66 2.93 0.25
CA PHE A 141 13.39 2.76 0.93
C PHE A 141 13.59 2.65 2.44
N LEU A 142 13.26 3.71 3.17
CA LEU A 142 13.31 3.72 4.64
C LEU A 142 12.23 2.80 5.25
N MET A 143 11.09 2.68 4.58
CA MET A 143 10.02 1.79 5.00
C MET A 143 10.26 0.35 4.51
N SER A 144 10.25 -0.63 5.41
CA SER A 144 10.24 -2.04 5.05
C SER A 144 8.90 -2.44 4.42
N PHE A 145 8.89 -3.51 3.63
CA PHE A 145 7.66 -4.00 3.00
C PHE A 145 6.64 -4.50 4.03
N SER A 146 7.08 -5.17 5.09
CA SER A 146 6.20 -5.61 6.18
C SER A 146 5.57 -4.44 6.93
N ALA A 147 6.32 -3.37 7.19
CA ALA A 147 5.77 -2.17 7.81
C ALA A 147 4.72 -1.50 6.91
N ALA A 148 4.95 -1.49 5.59
CA ALA A 148 3.98 -0.96 4.63
C ALA A 148 2.68 -1.77 4.65
N ILE A 149 2.77 -3.10 4.66
CA ILE A 149 1.61 -4.00 4.77
C ILE A 149 0.84 -3.71 6.06
N SER A 150 1.50 -3.75 7.23
CA SER A 150 0.83 -3.51 8.52
C SER A 150 0.11 -2.17 8.57
N ARG A 151 0.72 -1.11 8.01
CA ARG A 151 0.12 0.23 8.01
C ARG A 151 -1.12 0.30 7.11
N ARG A 152 -1.07 -0.26 5.90
CA ARG A 152 -2.20 -0.25 4.95
C ARG A 152 -3.32 -1.20 5.39
N LEU A 153 -2.94 -2.36 5.93
CA LEU A 153 -3.86 -3.33 6.51
C LEU A 153 -4.71 -2.70 7.62
N ARG A 154 -4.07 -2.10 8.63
CA ARG A 154 -4.76 -1.53 9.79
C ARG A 154 -5.69 -0.38 9.43
N ARG A 155 -5.29 0.48 8.48
CA ARG A 155 -6.07 1.68 8.13
C ARG A 155 -7.24 1.38 7.20
N ASN A 156 -7.05 0.51 6.19
CA ASN A 156 -8.00 0.39 5.09
C ASN A 156 -8.53 -1.03 4.91
N TYR A 157 -7.66 -2.04 4.87
CA TYR A 157 -8.02 -3.39 4.40
C TYR A 157 -8.62 -4.29 5.49
N VAL A 158 -8.35 -4.01 6.78
CA VAL A 158 -8.88 -4.83 7.89
C VAL A 158 -10.40 -4.94 7.83
N TRP A 159 -11.10 -3.84 7.53
CA TRP A 159 -12.55 -3.81 7.43
C TRP A 159 -13.08 -4.64 6.26
N MET A 160 -12.40 -4.60 5.10
CA MET A 160 -12.76 -5.43 3.95
C MET A 160 -12.67 -6.92 4.29
N PHE A 161 -11.59 -7.34 4.94
CA PHE A 161 -11.41 -8.73 5.36
C PHE A 161 -12.46 -9.16 6.38
N LEU A 162 -12.80 -8.31 7.36
CA LEU A 162 -13.83 -8.62 8.35
C LEU A 162 -15.22 -8.76 7.73
N ILE A 163 -15.58 -7.87 6.79
CA ILE A 163 -16.86 -7.97 6.07
C ILE A 163 -16.91 -9.25 5.24
N LEU A 164 -15.83 -9.59 4.51
CA LEU A 164 -15.75 -10.83 3.75
C LEU A 164 -15.81 -12.07 4.66
N LEU A 165 -15.18 -12.03 5.84
CA LEU A 165 -15.23 -13.11 6.82
C LEU A 165 -16.65 -13.31 7.32
N MET A 166 -17.34 -12.23 7.69
CA MET A 166 -18.72 -12.27 8.14
C MET A 166 -19.62 -12.87 7.06
N ALA A 167 -19.49 -12.40 5.81
CA ALA A 167 -20.23 -12.95 4.69
C ALA A 167 -19.94 -14.44 4.46
N TRP A 168 -18.68 -14.85 4.63
CA TRP A 168 -18.27 -16.24 4.46
C TRP A 168 -18.85 -17.15 5.54
N ILE A 169 -18.79 -16.72 6.81
CA ILE A 169 -19.42 -17.41 7.95
C ILE A 169 -20.93 -17.53 7.73
N LEU A 170 -21.59 -16.45 7.30
CA LEU A 170 -23.02 -16.45 6.98
C LEU A 170 -23.33 -17.44 5.85
N LYS A 171 -22.51 -17.51 4.80
CA LYS A 171 -22.74 -18.40 3.65
C LYS A 171 -22.62 -19.89 4.05
N ILE A 172 -21.59 -20.28 4.78
CA ILE A 172 -21.42 -21.67 5.26
C ILE A 172 -22.48 -22.06 6.30
N SER A 173 -22.99 -21.07 7.05
CA SER A 173 -24.04 -21.26 8.05
C SER A 173 -25.44 -21.29 7.43
N SER A 174 -25.71 -20.54 6.36
CA SER A 174 -27.04 -20.40 5.77
C SER A 174 -27.58 -21.67 5.14
N HIS A 175 -26.74 -22.63 4.74
CA HIS A 175 -27.21 -23.95 4.32
C HIS A 175 -27.93 -24.70 5.47
N LYS A 176 -27.69 -24.30 6.74
CA LYS A 176 -28.44 -24.76 7.92
C LYS A 176 -29.86 -24.16 8.04
N LEU A 177 -30.12 -22.97 7.48
CA LEU A 177 -31.42 -22.30 7.63
C LEU A 177 -32.45 -22.77 6.60
N ILE A 178 -32.00 -23.17 5.41
CA ILE A 178 -32.87 -23.59 4.29
C ILE A 178 -33.35 -25.04 4.46
N SER A 179 -32.65 -25.86 5.25
CA SER A 179 -32.96 -27.29 5.39
C SER A 179 -34.10 -27.62 6.37
N GLY A 180 -34.73 -26.62 7.02
CA GLY A 180 -36.00 -26.79 7.75
C GLY A 180 -36.00 -27.80 8.91
N VAL A 181 -34.84 -28.30 9.34
CA VAL A 181 -34.73 -29.27 10.44
C VAL A 181 -34.80 -28.52 11.77
N PRO A 182 -35.75 -28.86 12.67
CA PRO A 182 -35.85 -28.26 14.00
C PRO A 182 -34.54 -28.36 14.77
N GLN A 183 -34.22 -27.30 15.50
CA GLN A 183 -33.01 -27.14 16.30
C GLN A 183 -32.89 -28.25 17.36
N GLY A 184 -32.14 -29.30 17.05
CA GLY A 184 -31.29 -29.94 18.04
C GLY A 184 -30.04 -29.08 18.16
N MET A 185 -29.80 -28.47 19.32
CA MET A 185 -28.60 -27.68 19.65
C MET A 185 -27.36 -28.58 19.80
N GLU A 186 -27.17 -29.53 18.88
CA GLU A 186 -25.91 -30.23 18.69
C GLU A 186 -25.29 -29.64 17.45
N MET A 187 -24.45 -28.60 17.64
CA MET A 187 -23.54 -28.13 16.60
C MET A 187 -22.55 -29.25 16.29
N SER A 188 -22.96 -30.24 15.50
CA SER A 188 -22.07 -31.28 15.01
C SER A 188 -21.02 -30.61 14.14
N TRP A 189 -19.81 -30.47 14.69
CA TRP A 189 -18.64 -29.88 14.05
C TRP A 189 -18.38 -30.49 12.67
N ASP A 190 -18.72 -31.78 12.50
CA ASP A 190 -18.58 -32.51 11.24
C ASP A 190 -19.41 -31.90 10.10
N LYS A 191 -20.61 -31.37 10.38
CA LYS A 191 -21.45 -30.72 9.37
C LYS A 191 -20.89 -29.36 8.94
N ILE A 192 -20.27 -28.62 9.86
CA ILE A 192 -19.61 -27.33 9.56
C ILE A 192 -18.38 -27.57 8.70
N VAL A 193 -17.60 -28.58 9.06
CA VAL A 193 -16.43 -29.04 8.29
C VAL A 193 -16.85 -29.52 6.90
N GLY A 194 -17.96 -30.25 6.77
CA GLY A 194 -18.49 -30.66 5.47
C GLY A 194 -18.88 -29.50 4.56
N ASN A 195 -19.57 -28.48 5.11
CA ASN A 195 -20.03 -27.31 4.35
C ASN A 195 -18.90 -26.36 3.92
N ALA A 196 -17.73 -26.46 4.53
CA ALA A 196 -16.56 -25.65 4.19
C ALA A 196 -15.67 -26.29 3.11
N ALA A 197 -16.00 -27.49 2.64
CA ALA A 197 -15.22 -28.21 1.63
C ALA A 197 -15.20 -27.47 0.29
N LEU A 198 -14.03 -27.42 -0.35
CA LEU A 198 -13.79 -26.68 -1.59
C LEU A 198 -13.33 -27.66 -2.67
N GLY A 199 -14.28 -28.26 -3.38
CA GLY A 199 -14.00 -29.32 -4.35
C GLY A 199 -13.22 -30.48 -3.70
N PRO A 200 -11.98 -30.78 -4.12
CA PRO A 200 -11.17 -31.84 -3.52
C PRO A 200 -10.58 -31.48 -2.14
N VAL A 201 -10.62 -30.20 -1.75
CA VAL A 201 -10.03 -29.74 -0.49
C VAL A 201 -11.02 -29.97 0.64
N PRO A 202 -10.66 -30.75 1.68
CA PRO A 202 -11.55 -31.01 2.79
C PRO A 202 -11.79 -29.74 3.61
N GLY A 203 -13.01 -29.52 4.11
CA GLY A 203 -13.35 -28.23 4.71
C GLY A 203 -12.65 -27.92 6.02
N TRP A 204 -12.10 -28.93 6.72
CA TRP A 204 -11.25 -28.68 7.89
C TRP A 204 -9.95 -27.97 7.49
N ALA A 205 -9.38 -28.31 6.33
CA ALA A 205 -8.18 -27.66 5.82
C ALA A 205 -8.48 -26.21 5.40
N VAL A 206 -9.66 -25.97 4.81
CA VAL A 206 -10.14 -24.63 4.49
C VAL A 206 -10.30 -23.78 5.76
N LEU A 207 -10.96 -24.33 6.79
CA LEU A 207 -11.15 -23.66 8.08
C LEU A 207 -9.81 -23.29 8.73
N ILE A 208 -8.86 -24.24 8.79
CA ILE A 208 -7.51 -23.97 9.33
C ILE A 208 -6.82 -22.87 8.53
N CYS A 209 -6.88 -22.92 7.20
CA CYS A 209 -6.28 -21.89 6.34
C CYS A 209 -6.86 -20.49 6.62
N VAL A 210 -8.19 -20.38 6.72
CA VAL A 210 -8.87 -19.12 7.05
C VAL A 210 -8.47 -18.65 8.45
N VAL A 211 -8.49 -19.53 9.45
CA VAL A 211 -8.10 -19.17 10.83
C VAL A 211 -6.65 -18.68 10.89
N LEU A 212 -5.71 -19.40 10.27
CA LEU A 212 -4.31 -18.99 10.20
C LEU A 212 -4.14 -17.65 9.48
N PHE A 213 -4.88 -17.43 8.40
CA PHE A 213 -4.87 -16.17 7.67
C PHE A 213 -5.35 -14.99 8.53
N PHE A 214 -6.43 -15.17 9.30
CA PHE A 214 -6.94 -14.13 10.20
C PHE A 214 -6.06 -13.91 11.43
N ILE A 215 -5.41 -14.96 11.95
CA ILE A 215 -4.36 -14.83 12.97
C ILE A 215 -3.20 -14.00 12.44
N TRP A 216 -2.76 -14.25 11.19
CA TRP A 216 -1.72 -13.45 10.55
C TRP A 216 -2.16 -11.98 10.36
N ILE A 217 -3.40 -11.73 9.93
CA ILE A 217 -3.96 -10.36 9.86
C ILE A 217 -3.92 -9.68 11.23
N ALA A 218 -4.39 -10.35 12.28
CA ALA A 218 -4.39 -9.83 13.64
C ALA A 218 -2.96 -9.54 14.12
N TYR A 219 -2.03 -10.46 13.89
CA TYR A 219 -0.61 -10.27 14.21
C TYR A 219 -0.02 -9.06 13.49
N ALA A 220 -0.19 -8.95 12.16
CA ALA A 220 0.29 -7.83 11.35
C ALA A 220 -0.36 -6.50 11.75
N CYS A 221 -1.63 -6.53 12.18
CA CYS A 221 -2.35 -5.39 12.73
C CYS A 221 -1.95 -5.02 14.15
N LEU A 222 -1.26 -5.85 14.92
CA LEU A 222 -0.82 -5.51 16.28
C LEU A 222 0.67 -5.16 16.29
N HIS A 223 1.49 -5.96 15.62
CA HIS A 223 2.93 -5.82 15.53
C HIS A 223 3.31 -5.00 14.30
N SER A 224 3.23 -3.67 14.42
CA SER A 224 3.81 -2.78 13.41
C SER A 224 5.28 -2.56 13.75
N PRO A 225 6.23 -2.87 12.85
CA PRO A 225 7.64 -2.51 13.06
C PRO A 225 7.76 -1.01 13.36
N LYS A 226 8.55 -0.66 14.40
CA LYS A 226 8.86 0.75 14.70
C LYS A 226 9.54 1.35 13.47
N TYR A 227 8.98 2.46 12.97
CA TYR A 227 9.48 3.17 11.80
C TYR A 227 10.56 4.16 12.25
N THR A 228 11.82 3.85 11.98
CA THR A 228 13.00 4.65 12.34
C THR A 228 13.27 5.75 11.30
N GLY A 229 12.27 6.59 11.05
CA GLY A 229 12.38 7.77 10.18
C GLY A 229 12.12 9.05 10.97
N GLU A 230 12.84 9.23 12.08
CA GLU A 230 12.57 10.23 13.13
C GLU A 230 12.66 11.70 12.68
N LEU A 231 13.30 12.01 11.56
CA LEU A 231 13.54 13.40 11.15
C LEU A 231 12.42 14.01 10.27
N SER A 232 11.54 13.20 9.67
CA SER A 232 10.54 13.67 8.68
C SER A 232 9.08 13.60 9.13
N HIS A 233 8.79 12.98 10.28
CA HIS A 233 7.43 12.73 10.74
C HIS A 233 7.11 13.51 12.02
N GLY A 234 6.52 14.69 11.89
CA GLY A 234 5.67 15.25 12.94
C GLY A 234 4.39 14.41 13.05
N ASN A 235 3.96 14.09 14.28
CA ASN A 235 2.68 13.43 14.54
C ASN A 235 1.54 14.38 14.12
N VAL A 236 1.15 14.32 12.85
CA VAL A 236 -0.13 14.89 12.41
C VAL A 236 -1.16 13.79 12.60
N HIS A 237 -1.85 13.84 13.74
CA HIS A 237 -3.12 13.16 13.89
C HIS A 237 -4.12 13.88 12.96
N VAL A 238 -4.66 13.14 12.01
CA VAL A 238 -5.86 13.53 11.24
C VAL A 238 -7.01 12.74 11.84
#